data_AF-A0A1E1LTJ1-F1
#
_entry.id   AF-A0A1E1LTJ1-F1
#
_cell.length_a   1.000
_cell.length_b   1.000
_cell.length_c   1.000
_cell.angle_alpha   90.00
_cell.angle_beta   90.00
_cell.angle_gamma   90.00
#
_symmetry.space_group_name_H-M   'P 1'
#
loop_
_entity.id
_entity.type
_entity.pdbx_description
1 polymer ?
#
loop_
_entity_poly.entity_id
_entity_poly.type
_entity_poly.pdbx_seq_one_letter_code
_entity_poly.pdbx_strand_id
1 'polypeptide(L)'
;MQVSSLFATAIMALFVQSGATCTISQDCCWGGNDAGLNGCENQHHPADKCHTAAYEADFCFRNGVTVQDCDADCCSISTKWGRGCP
;
A
#
# COMPACT_ATOMS: atom_id res chain seq x y z
N MET A 1 38.82 -23.57 -14.86
CA MET A 1 37.75 -23.41 -13.87
C MET A 1 37.00 -22.14 -14.25
N GLN A 2 35.76 -22.31 -14.67
CA GLN A 2 34.90 -21.28 -15.23
C GLN A 2 33.91 -20.90 -14.13
N VAL A 3 33.95 -19.66 -13.64
CA VAL A 3 32.85 -19.12 -12.83
C VAL A 3 32.69 -17.66 -13.21
N SER A 4 31.76 -17.44 -14.15
CA SER A 4 31.28 -16.15 -14.58
C SER A 4 30.44 -15.54 -13.47
N SER A 5 30.97 -14.55 -12.76
CA SER A 5 30.20 -13.77 -11.78
C SER A 5 29.46 -12.65 -12.50
N LEU A 6 28.23 -12.96 -12.92
CA LEU A 6 27.22 -11.98 -13.30
C LEU A 6 26.93 -11.07 -12.09
N PHE A 7 27.39 -9.82 -12.13
CA PHE A 7 26.94 -8.78 -11.23
C PHE A 7 25.48 -8.43 -11.57
N ALA A 8 24.53 -9.05 -10.87
CA ALA A 8 23.15 -8.58 -10.83
C ALA A 8 23.10 -7.34 -9.92
N THR A 9 23.24 -6.16 -10.51
CA THR A 9 22.93 -4.89 -9.83
C THR A 9 21.43 -4.85 -9.56
N ALA A 10 21.03 -5.23 -8.35
CA ALA A 10 19.71 -4.94 -7.81
C ALA A 10 19.58 -3.43 -7.64
N ILE A 11 18.81 -2.80 -8.53
CA ILE A 11 18.42 -1.40 -8.42
C ILE A 11 17.49 -1.31 -7.22
N MET A 12 17.98 -0.81 -6.09
CA MET A 12 17.11 -0.32 -5.02
C MET A 12 16.34 0.88 -5.60
N ALA A 13 15.08 0.67 -5.95
CA ALA A 13 14.19 1.77 -6.27
C ALA A 13 14.04 2.63 -5.01
N LEU A 14 14.57 3.85 -5.09
CA LEU A 14 14.39 4.90 -4.10
C LEU A 14 12.89 5.23 -4.02
N PHE A 15 12.25 4.86 -2.91
CA PHE A 15 10.92 5.37 -2.57
C PHE A 15 11.06 6.83 -2.17
N VAL A 16 10.98 7.72 -3.15
CA VAL A 16 10.77 9.14 -2.91
C VAL A 16 9.33 9.27 -2.41
N GLN A 17 9.16 9.37 -1.08
CA GLN A 17 7.89 9.72 -0.44
C GLN A 17 7.55 11.18 -0.78
N SER A 18 6.95 11.40 -1.93
CA SER A 18 6.44 12.71 -2.31
C SER A 18 4.96 12.81 -1.96
N GLY A 19 4.64 12.85 -0.66
CA GLY A 19 3.32 13.26 -0.12
C GLY A 19 2.10 12.65 -0.83
N ALA A 20 2.23 11.46 -1.39
CA ALA A 20 1.19 10.86 -2.19
C ALA A 20 0.40 9.94 -1.28
N THR A 21 -0.88 10.27 -1.11
CA THR A 21 -1.83 9.40 -0.43
C THR A 21 -1.96 8.09 -1.23
N CYS A 22 -2.14 6.96 -0.54
CA CYS A 22 -2.33 5.66 -1.17
C CYS A 22 -3.64 5.67 -1.99
N THR A 23 -3.58 5.49 -3.31
CA THR A 23 -4.78 5.46 -4.17
C THR A 23 -4.88 4.20 -5.03
N ILE A 24 -6.10 3.81 -5.41
CA ILE A 24 -6.33 2.65 -6.29
C ILE A 24 -5.58 2.78 -7.62
N SER A 25 -5.51 4.00 -8.17
CA SER A 25 -4.80 4.28 -9.44
C SER A 25 -3.29 4.00 -9.38
N GLN A 26 -2.71 3.92 -8.18
CA GLN A 26 -1.30 3.61 -7.94
C GLN A 26 -1.09 2.15 -7.48
N ASP A 27 -2.07 1.28 -7.71
CA ASP A 27 -2.08 -0.09 -7.19
C ASP A 27 -1.90 -0.11 -5.67
N CYS A 28 -2.58 0.79 -4.98
CA CYS A 28 -2.48 0.99 -3.54
C CYS A 28 -3.87 1.02 -2.92
N CYS A 29 -4.08 0.34 -1.80
CA CYS A 29 -5.26 0.53 -0.97
C CYS A 29 -4.88 0.61 0.51
N TRP A 30 -5.74 1.23 1.32
CA TRP A 30 -5.57 1.22 2.78
C TRP A 30 -6.05 -0.09 3.37
N GLY A 31 -5.18 -0.74 4.14
CA GLY A 31 -5.45 -2.01 4.81
C GLY A 31 -5.62 -1.85 6.31
N GLY A 32 -4.99 -2.75 7.05
CA GLY A 32 -5.16 -2.86 8.50
C GLY A 32 -6.30 -3.78 8.90
N ASN A 33 -6.35 -4.08 10.19
CA ASN A 33 -7.24 -5.09 10.76
C ASN A 33 -8.74 -4.74 10.75
N ASP A 34 -9.08 -3.49 10.42
CA ASP A 34 -10.48 -3.03 10.32
C ASP A 34 -10.90 -2.74 8.88
N ALA A 35 -10.36 -3.49 7.92
CA ALA A 35 -10.76 -3.36 6.51
C ALA A 35 -10.55 -1.94 5.96
N GLY A 36 -9.41 -1.32 6.27
CA GLY A 36 -8.95 -0.09 5.60
C GLY A 36 -9.00 1.19 6.41
N LEU A 37 -9.87 1.30 7.41
CA LEU A 37 -9.97 2.55 8.17
C LEU A 37 -8.70 2.80 8.99
N ASN A 38 -8.17 1.82 9.72
CA ASN A 38 -6.94 1.96 10.50
C ASN A 38 -5.74 2.39 9.61
N GLY A 39 -5.56 1.72 8.46
CA GLY A 39 -4.51 2.09 7.51
C GLY A 39 -4.67 3.51 6.97
N CYS A 40 -5.91 3.97 6.77
CA CYS A 40 -6.19 5.34 6.37
C CYS A 40 -5.90 6.34 7.51
N GLU A 41 -6.37 6.08 8.73
CA GLU A 41 -6.20 6.98 9.88
C GLU A 41 -4.73 7.14 10.29
N ASN A 42 -3.92 6.08 10.14
CA ASN A 42 -2.47 6.14 10.38
C ASN A 42 -1.74 7.01 9.34
N GLN A 43 -2.28 7.10 8.13
CA GLN A 43 -1.70 7.85 7.01
C GLN A 43 -2.29 9.25 6.83
N HIS A 44 -3.40 9.56 7.51
CA HIS A 44 -4.12 10.81 7.32
C HIS A 44 -4.38 11.56 8.62
N HIS A 45 -3.96 12.82 8.60
CA HIS A 45 -4.33 13.81 9.59
C HIS A 45 -5.03 15.00 8.92
N PRO A 46 -6.24 15.39 9.36
CA PRO A 46 -7.05 14.73 10.39
C PRO A 46 -7.66 13.40 9.90
N ALA A 47 -7.88 12.48 10.85
CA ALA A 47 -8.37 11.11 10.60
C ALA A 47 -9.85 11.06 10.15
N ASP A 48 -10.62 12.10 10.47
CA ASP A 48 -12.04 12.22 10.12
C ASP A 48 -12.32 12.13 8.60
N LYS A 49 -11.33 12.47 7.77
CA LYS A 49 -11.39 12.35 6.32
C LYS A 49 -11.60 10.91 5.84
N CYS A 50 -11.14 9.92 6.61
CA CYS A 50 -11.26 8.49 6.28
C CYS A 50 -12.71 8.00 6.27
N HIS A 51 -13.66 8.73 6.88
CA HIS A 51 -15.09 8.42 6.85
C HIS A 51 -15.84 9.06 5.66
N THR A 52 -15.12 9.65 4.71
CA THR A 52 -15.72 10.22 3.50
C THR A 52 -15.68 9.21 2.38
N ALA A 53 -16.70 9.21 1.51
CA ALA A 53 -16.79 8.30 0.38
C ALA A 53 -15.56 8.33 -0.56
N ALA A 54 -14.84 9.46 -0.60
CA ALA A 54 -13.62 9.60 -1.36
C ALA A 54 -12.48 8.71 -0.82
N TYR A 55 -12.31 8.64 0.49
CA TYR A 55 -11.24 7.83 1.11
C TYR A 55 -11.68 6.38 1.27
N GLU A 56 -12.95 6.13 1.59
CA GLU A 56 -13.45 4.77 1.69
C GLU A 56 -13.31 4.00 0.36
N ALA A 57 -13.35 4.68 -0.78
CA ALA A 57 -13.16 4.07 -2.10
C ALA A 57 -11.78 3.42 -2.25
N ASP A 58 -10.77 3.93 -1.54
CA ASP A 58 -9.40 3.43 -1.54
C ASP A 58 -9.17 2.33 -0.46
N PHE A 59 -10.20 1.93 0.30
CA PHE A 59 -10.08 0.84 1.28
C PHE A 59 -9.89 -0.52 0.61
N CYS A 60 -9.00 -1.35 1.15
CA CYS A 60 -8.60 -2.62 0.57
C CYS A 60 -9.75 -3.60 0.38
N PHE A 61 -10.70 -3.70 1.32
CA PHE A 61 -11.83 -4.63 1.18
C PHE A 61 -12.75 -4.27 0.00
N ARG A 62 -12.84 -2.98 -0.37
CA ARG A 62 -13.62 -2.53 -1.53
C ARG A 62 -12.92 -2.87 -2.86
N ASN A 63 -11.63 -3.19 -2.79
CA ASN A 63 -10.76 -3.44 -3.93
C ASN A 63 -10.28 -4.89 -3.99
N GLY A 64 -10.97 -5.81 -3.29
CA GLY A 64 -10.71 -7.24 -3.38
C GLY A 64 -9.49 -7.73 -2.60
N VAL A 65 -8.93 -6.90 -1.72
CA VAL A 65 -7.87 -7.26 -0.77
C VAL A 65 -8.49 -7.42 0.61
N THR A 66 -8.53 -8.65 1.10
CA THR A 66 -9.04 -8.96 2.44
C THR A 66 -7.96 -8.73 3.50
N VAL A 67 -8.35 -8.68 4.77
CA VAL A 67 -7.38 -8.62 5.89
C VAL A 67 -6.45 -9.86 5.90
N GLN A 68 -6.92 -11.01 5.42
CA GLN A 68 -6.08 -12.21 5.30
C GLN A 68 -5.06 -12.12 4.16
N ASP A 69 -5.38 -11.34 3.13
CA ASP A 69 -4.46 -11.07 2.03
C ASP A 69 -3.35 -10.11 2.50
N CYS A 70 -3.73 -9.01 3.15
CA CYS A 70 -2.81 -8.00 3.67
C CYS A 70 -3.40 -7.26 4.88
N ASP A 71 -2.63 -7.19 5.96
CA ASP A 71 -2.97 -6.51 7.22
C ASP A 71 -2.13 -5.24 7.48
N ALA A 72 -1.31 -4.83 6.52
CA ALA A 72 -0.51 -3.61 6.58
C ALA A 72 -1.37 -2.35 6.32
N ASP A 73 -0.87 -1.18 6.73
CA ASP A 73 -1.55 0.11 6.51
C ASP A 73 -1.76 0.40 5.02
N CYS A 74 -0.79 0.05 4.17
CA CYS A 74 -0.89 0.15 2.72
C CYS A 74 -0.60 -1.20 2.06
N CYS A 75 -1.46 -1.59 1.13
CA CYS A 75 -1.35 -2.86 0.41
C CYS A 75 -1.37 -2.63 -1.10
N SER A 76 -0.69 -3.51 -1.84
CA SER A 76 -0.88 -3.61 -3.29
C SER A 76 -2.15 -4.38 -3.60
N ILE A 77 -2.94 -3.87 -4.54
CA ILE A 77 -4.19 -4.52 -4.97
C ILE A 77 -3.86 -5.73 -5.85
N SER A 78 -2.91 -5.56 -6.77
CA SER A 78 -2.51 -6.56 -7.74
C SER A 78 -1.76 -7.74 -7.12
N THR A 79 -0.84 -7.48 -6.19
CA THR A 79 -0.04 -8.53 -5.54
C THR A 79 -0.61 -8.98 -4.21
N LYS A 80 -1.59 -8.25 -3.67
CA LYS A 80 -2.22 -8.52 -2.38
C LYS A 80 -1.27 -8.48 -1.19
N TRP A 81 -0.13 -7.80 -1.28
CA TRP A 81 0.90 -7.77 -0.23
C TRP A 81 1.08 -6.37 0.35
N GLY A 82 1.54 -6.31 1.61
CA GLY A 82 1.90 -5.05 2.26
C GLY A 82 3.03 -4.34 1.54
N ARG A 83 2.92 -3.02 1.41
CA ARG A 83 3.91 -2.16 0.77
C ARG A 83 4.12 -0.88 1.58
N GLY A 84 5.22 -0.17 1.32
CA GLY A 84 5.41 1.16 1.88
C GLY A 84 4.30 2.09 1.43
N CYS A 85 3.72 2.82 2.39
CA CYS A 85 2.81 3.91 2.06
C CYS A 85 3.58 5.04 1.34
N PRO A 86 3.01 5.59 0.26
CA PRO A 86 3.64 6.70 -0.48
C PRO A 86 3.67 8.03 0.31
#